data_AF-A0A952L9F2-F1
#
_entry.id   AF-A0A952L9F2-F1
#
_cell.length_a   1.000
_cell.length_b   1.000
_cell.length_c   1.000
_cell.angle_alpha   90.00
_cell.angle_beta   90.00
_cell.angle_gamma   90.00
#
_symmetry.space_group_name_H-M   'P 1'
#
loop_
_entity.id
_entity.type
_entity.pdbx_description
1 polymer ?
#
loop_
_entity_poly.entity_id
_entity_poly.type
_entity_poly.pdbx_seq_one_letter_code
_entity_poly.pdbx_strand_id
1 'polypeptide(L)'
;VANFLGQSNLFAGPVQESGDETIGVDVGGSRIQVPRARAKRTSGFVTVGVRPEKLTLHETPATIPSGANRLRPGRVTDVSFSGVSTQYLVDVPGLGTVVVFAQNMASGLVASLGADVWVSWDASHTFVLADEPPADGRFSDDADTQALAAQARERMLTELEEA
;
A
#
# COMPACT_ATOMS: atom_id res chain seq x y z
N VAL A 1 1.04 14.78 18.42
CA VAL A 1 0.40 13.45 18.38
C VAL A 1 0.18 13.12 16.92
N ALA A 2 0.96 12.17 16.38
CA ALA A 2 0.79 11.71 15.00
C ALA A 2 -0.62 11.13 14.90
N ASN A 3 -1.44 11.72 14.03
CA ASN A 3 -2.78 11.21 13.79
C ASN A 3 -2.59 9.92 12.98
N PHE A 4 -2.51 8.78 13.66
CA PHE A 4 -2.29 7.45 13.08
C PHE A 4 -3.33 7.20 12.00
N LEU A 5 -2.99 7.52 10.75
CA LEU A 5 -3.55 6.85 9.60
C LEU A 5 -3.06 5.42 9.74
N GLY A 6 -3.98 4.48 10.04
CA GLY A 6 -3.63 3.07 10.02
C GLY A 6 -2.88 2.69 8.74
N GLN A 7 -2.22 1.54 8.77
CA GLN A 7 -1.35 1.04 7.69
C GLN A 7 -1.91 1.39 6.30
N SER A 8 -1.08 2.02 5.47
CA SER A 8 -1.45 2.52 4.14
C SER A 8 -0.29 2.29 3.17
N ASN A 9 -0.62 1.94 1.92
CA ASN A 9 0.35 1.99 0.83
C ASN A 9 0.47 3.45 0.39
N LEU A 10 1.70 3.97 0.37
CA LEU A 10 2.00 5.35 0.03
C LEU A 10 2.85 5.40 -1.23
N PHE A 11 2.48 6.30 -2.14
CA PHE A 11 3.15 6.48 -3.42
C PHE A 11 3.37 7.97 -3.68
N ALA A 12 4.57 8.33 -4.13
CA ALA A 12 4.89 9.71 -4.46
C ALA A 12 4.87 9.93 -5.98
N GLY A 13 4.40 11.10 -6.42
CA GLY A 13 4.30 11.41 -7.84
C GLY A 13 3.81 12.82 -8.16
N PRO A 14 4.04 13.31 -9.39
CA PRO A 14 3.52 14.61 -9.82
C PRO A 14 2.02 14.55 -10.12
N VAL A 15 1.29 15.60 -9.77
CA VAL A 15 -0.08 15.84 -10.25
C VAL A 15 0.00 16.21 -11.73
N GLN A 16 -0.63 15.41 -12.60
CA GLN A 16 -0.62 15.63 -14.04
C GLN A 16 -1.90 16.30 -14.57
N GLU A 17 -3.03 16.10 -13.89
CA GLU A 17 -4.31 16.65 -14.34
C GLU A 17 -5.17 17.00 -13.13
N SER A 18 -5.87 18.13 -13.21
CA SER A 18 -6.80 18.57 -12.19
C SER A 18 -8.14 18.87 -12.84
N GLY A 19 -9.05 17.91 -12.82
CA GLY A 19 -10.46 18.13 -13.14
C GLY A 19 -11.20 18.75 -11.96
N ASP A 20 -12.49 19.04 -12.14
CA ASP A 20 -13.30 19.71 -11.11
C ASP A 20 -13.62 18.81 -9.91
N GLU A 21 -13.73 17.49 -10.11
CA GLU A 21 -14.06 16.54 -9.04
C GLU A 21 -12.88 15.65 -8.61
N THR A 22 -11.96 15.37 -9.54
CA THR A 22 -10.81 14.49 -9.31
C THR A 22 -9.51 15.11 -9.82
N ILE A 23 -8.39 14.73 -9.20
CA ILE A 23 -7.04 14.96 -9.73
C ILE A 23 -6.43 13.62 -10.17
N GLY A 24 -5.56 13.68 -11.17
CA GLY A 24 -4.72 12.57 -11.60
C GLY A 24 -3.28 12.76 -11.12
N VAL A 25 -2.77 11.76 -10.41
CA VAL A 25 -1.37 11.69 -9.97
C VAL A 25 -0.66 10.58 -10.73
N ASP A 26 0.54 10.83 -11.23
CA ASP A 26 1.35 9.81 -11.87
C ASP A 26 2.20 9.05 -10.85
N VAL A 27 1.88 7.78 -10.68
CA VAL A 27 2.56 6.87 -9.77
C VAL A 27 3.27 5.80 -10.60
N GLY A 28 4.57 5.97 -10.81
CA GLY A 28 5.38 5.00 -11.56
C GLY A 28 4.88 4.74 -12.99
N GLY A 29 4.25 5.73 -13.63
CA GLY A 29 3.64 5.62 -14.95
C GLY A 29 2.22 5.03 -14.96
N SER A 30 1.59 4.88 -13.79
CA SER A 30 0.15 4.64 -13.63
C SER A 30 -0.55 5.92 -13.23
N ARG A 31 -1.63 6.29 -13.93
CA ARG A 31 -2.48 7.42 -13.53
C ARG A 31 -3.41 6.99 -12.40
N ILE A 32 -3.25 7.60 -11.23
CA ILE A 32 -4.06 7.37 -10.03
C ILE A 32 -5.00 8.55 -9.83
N GLN A 33 -6.30 8.27 -9.84
CA GLN A 33 -7.35 9.24 -9.60
C GLN A 33 -7.59 9.44 -8.11
N VAL A 34 -7.70 10.70 -7.70
CA VAL A 34 -7.98 11.08 -6.30
C VAL A 34 -9.15 12.06 -6.29
N PRO A 35 -10.21 11.81 -5.51
CA PRO A 35 -11.25 12.81 -5.28
C PRO A 35 -10.66 14.07 -4.65
N ARG A 36 -10.95 15.24 -5.20
CA ARG A 36 -10.43 16.52 -4.67
C ARG A 36 -10.76 16.73 -3.21
N ALA A 37 -11.96 16.33 -2.78
CA ALA A 37 -12.40 16.40 -1.39
C ALA A 37 -11.49 15.61 -0.43
N ARG A 38 -10.72 14.64 -0.94
CA ARG A 38 -9.78 13.80 -0.19
C ARG A 38 -8.31 14.18 -0.44
N ALA A 39 -8.06 15.23 -1.23
CA ALA A 39 -6.73 15.69 -1.57
C ALA A 39 -6.38 16.94 -0.78
N LYS A 40 -5.45 16.84 0.18
CA LYS A 40 -4.97 18.01 0.94
C LYS A 40 -4.10 18.94 0.09
N ARG A 41 -3.53 18.41 -1.00
CA ARG A 41 -2.77 19.15 -2.02
C ARG A 41 -3.23 18.67 -3.40
N THR A 42 -3.39 19.60 -4.34
CA THR A 42 -3.93 19.33 -5.68
C THR A 42 -3.00 19.74 -6.82
N SER A 43 -1.73 20.06 -6.50
CA SER A 43 -0.71 20.44 -7.48
C SER A 43 0.69 20.06 -6.99
N GLY A 44 1.66 20.08 -7.92
CA GLY A 44 3.05 19.77 -7.63
C GLY A 44 3.30 18.27 -7.45
N PHE A 45 4.33 17.94 -6.67
CA PHE A 45 4.69 16.57 -6.33
C PHE A 45 4.05 16.21 -4.98
N VAL A 46 3.29 15.11 -4.94
CA VAL A 46 2.40 14.76 -3.82
C VAL A 46 2.59 13.32 -3.38
N THR A 47 2.20 13.01 -2.14
CA THR A 47 2.05 11.64 -1.64
C THR A 47 0.59 11.22 -1.70
N VAL A 48 0.32 10.16 -2.46
CA VAL A 48 -0.98 9.48 -2.55
C VAL A 48 -0.97 8.26 -1.62
N GLY A 49 -2.10 8.03 -0.94
CA GLY A 49 -2.27 6.86 -0.09
C GLY A 49 -3.55 6.08 -0.37
N VAL A 50 -3.49 4.76 -0.13
CA VAL A 50 -4.63 3.84 -0.10
C VAL A 50 -4.39 2.76 0.95
N ARG A 51 -5.43 2.37 1.68
CA ARG A 51 -5.30 1.38 2.77
C ARG A 51 -5.33 -0.07 2.25
N PRO A 52 -4.50 -1.00 2.77
CA PRO A 52 -4.36 -2.39 2.29
C PRO A 52 -5.67 -3.15 2.07
N GLU A 53 -6.66 -2.93 2.93
CA GLU A 53 -7.97 -3.60 2.89
C GLU A 53 -8.90 -3.09 1.79
N LYS A 54 -8.48 -2.06 1.04
CA LYS A 54 -9.24 -1.50 -0.10
C LYS A 54 -8.71 -1.97 -1.45
N LEU A 55 -7.60 -2.70 -1.47
CA LEU A 55 -6.97 -3.18 -2.69
C LEU A 55 -7.50 -4.57 -3.02
N THR A 56 -7.65 -4.82 -4.31
CA THR A 56 -8.06 -6.10 -4.88
C THR A 56 -6.96 -6.61 -5.80
N LEU A 57 -6.65 -7.91 -5.70
CA LEU A 57 -5.73 -8.59 -6.61
C LEU A 57 -6.48 -9.15 -7.82
N HIS A 58 -5.82 -9.10 -8.97
CA HIS A 58 -6.34 -9.61 -10.23
C HIS A 58 -5.24 -10.37 -10.97
N GLU A 59 -5.53 -11.56 -11.49
CA GLU A 59 -4.58 -12.30 -12.34
C GLU A 59 -4.38 -11.61 -13.69
N THR A 60 -5.42 -10.95 -14.20
CA THR A 60 -5.40 -10.28 -15.50
C THR A 60 -6.04 -8.90 -15.43
N PRO A 61 -5.56 -7.93 -16.24
CA PRO A 61 -6.09 -6.56 -16.20
C PRO A 61 -7.53 -6.47 -16.74
N ALA A 62 -8.00 -7.50 -17.46
CA ALA A 62 -9.36 -7.57 -18.00
C ALA A 62 -10.44 -7.72 -16.91
N THR A 63 -10.07 -8.18 -15.72
CA THR A 63 -10.99 -8.32 -14.58
C THR A 63 -11.08 -7.06 -13.71
N ILE A 64 -10.29 -6.03 -14.03
CA ILE A 64 -10.29 -4.77 -13.29
C ILE A 64 -11.51 -3.94 -13.71
N PRO A 65 -12.34 -3.46 -12.77
CA PRO A 65 -13.48 -2.61 -13.08
C PRO A 65 -13.07 -1.35 -13.84
N SER A 66 -13.91 -0.92 -14.78
CA SER A 66 -13.70 0.36 -15.48
C SER A 66 -13.71 1.51 -14.48
N GLY A 67 -12.75 2.44 -14.61
CA GLY A 67 -12.62 3.59 -13.72
C GLY A 67 -11.91 3.31 -12.39
N ALA A 68 -11.54 2.06 -12.09
CA ALA A 68 -10.71 1.76 -10.93
C ALA A 68 -9.27 2.26 -11.13
N ASN A 69 -8.65 2.68 -10.04
CA ASN A 69 -7.21 2.87 -10.01
C ASN A 69 -6.51 1.51 -10.10
N ARG A 70 -5.36 1.48 -10.78
CA ARG A 70 -4.55 0.26 -10.89
C ARG A 70 -3.06 0.56 -11.01
N LEU A 71 -2.26 -0.31 -10.42
CA LEU A 71 -0.81 -0.31 -10.62
C LEU A 71 -0.44 -1.16 -11.84
N ARG A 72 0.82 -1.05 -12.26
CA ARG A 72 1.45 -2.01 -13.17
C ARG A 72 1.52 -3.40 -12.53
N PRO A 73 1.76 -4.47 -13.31
CA PRO A 73 1.94 -5.80 -12.75
C PRO A 73 3.05 -5.80 -11.69
N GLY A 74 2.80 -6.51 -10.60
CA GLY A 74 3.78 -6.82 -9.57
C GLY A 74 3.80 -8.31 -9.28
N ARG A 75 4.83 -8.75 -8.56
CA ARG A 75 5.03 -10.15 -8.22
C ARG A 75 4.72 -10.40 -6.75
N VAL A 76 3.93 -11.43 -6.47
CA VAL A 76 3.64 -11.84 -5.08
C VAL A 76 4.91 -12.41 -4.45
N THR A 77 5.42 -11.76 -3.39
CA THR A 77 6.65 -12.17 -2.69
C THR A 77 6.38 -12.81 -1.33
N ASP A 78 5.21 -12.59 -0.74
CA ASP A 78 4.77 -13.29 0.47
C ASP A 78 3.24 -13.42 0.52
N VAL A 79 2.78 -14.51 1.15
CA VAL A 79 1.37 -14.80 1.39
C VAL A 79 1.21 -15.29 2.82
N SER A 80 0.61 -14.46 3.66
CA SER A 80 0.46 -14.71 5.09
C SER A 80 -1.02 -14.78 5.48
N PHE A 81 -1.45 -15.94 5.99
CA PHE A 81 -2.85 -16.16 6.40
C PHE A 81 -3.06 -15.75 7.87
N SER A 82 -4.08 -14.94 8.13
CA SER A 82 -4.45 -14.51 9.48
C SER A 82 -5.96 -14.64 9.71
N GLY A 83 -6.42 -15.87 9.95
CA GLY A 83 -7.78 -16.19 10.38
C GLY A 83 -8.86 -15.84 9.33
N VAL A 84 -9.25 -14.58 9.25
CA VAL A 84 -10.33 -14.06 8.37
C VAL A 84 -9.82 -13.37 7.10
N SER A 85 -8.53 -13.04 7.05
CA SER A 85 -7.90 -12.44 5.88
C SER A 85 -6.60 -13.14 5.50
N THR A 86 -6.18 -12.90 4.26
CA THR A 86 -4.85 -13.21 3.76
C THR A 86 -4.16 -11.90 3.40
N GLN A 87 -2.97 -11.70 3.95
CA GLN A 87 -2.06 -10.62 3.60
C GLN A 87 -1.16 -11.06 2.45
N TYR A 88 -1.06 -10.23 1.43
CA TYR A 88 -0.12 -10.39 0.32
C TYR A 88 0.90 -9.25 0.36
N LEU A 89 2.16 -9.59 0.16
CA LEU A 89 3.20 -8.63 -0.23
C LEU A 89 3.42 -8.77 -1.74
N VAL A 90 3.26 -7.67 -2.46
CA VAL A 90 3.43 -7.61 -3.91
C VAL A 90 4.54 -6.62 -4.23
N ASP A 91 5.66 -7.10 -4.76
CA ASP A 91 6.72 -6.23 -5.26
C ASP A 91 6.32 -5.68 -6.63
N VAL A 92 6.12 -4.36 -6.70
CA VAL A 92 5.76 -3.67 -7.93
C VAL A 92 7.00 -2.91 -8.43
N PRO A 93 7.53 -3.25 -9.63
CA PRO A 93 8.75 -2.63 -10.14
C PRO A 93 8.67 -1.09 -10.16
N GLY A 94 9.62 -0.46 -9.48
CA GLY A 94 9.71 1.00 -9.35
C GLY A 94 8.83 1.63 -8.27
N LEU A 95 7.93 0.87 -7.64
CA LEU A 95 7.07 1.32 -6.54
C LEU A 95 7.35 0.59 -5.22
N GLY A 96 8.08 -0.52 -5.26
CA GLY A 96 8.42 -1.32 -4.09
C GLY A 96 7.26 -2.20 -3.63
N THR A 97 7.28 -2.58 -2.35
CA THR A 97 6.31 -3.52 -1.79
C THR A 97 4.97 -2.87 -1.53
N VAL A 98 3.92 -3.46 -2.09
CA VAL A 98 2.52 -3.12 -1.84
C VAL A 98 1.89 -4.20 -0.98
N VAL A 99 1.24 -3.78 0.11
CA VAL A 99 0.52 -4.67 1.01
C VAL A 99 -0.96 -4.72 0.62
N VAL A 100 -1.51 -5.93 0.47
CA VAL A 100 -2.93 -6.14 0.16
C VAL A 100 -3.55 -7.07 1.18
N PHE A 101 -4.68 -6.68 1.76
CA PHE A 101 -5.47 -7.54 2.65
C PHE A 101 -6.71 -8.03 1.92
N ALA A 102 -6.68 -9.29 1.47
CA ALA A 102 -7.83 -9.94 0.86
C ALA A 102 -8.62 -10.72 1.91
N GLN A 103 -9.95 -10.63 1.87
CA GLN A 103 -10.79 -11.49 2.70
C GLN A 103 -10.69 -12.94 2.22
N ASN A 104 -10.73 -13.88 3.16
CA ASN A 104 -10.74 -15.31 2.84
C ASN A 104 -12.10 -15.67 2.21
N MET A 105 -12.16 -15.64 0.88
CA MET A 105 -13.32 -16.08 0.12
C MET A 105 -13.38 -17.61 0.08
N ALA A 106 -14.59 -18.17 -0.01
CA ALA A 106 -14.81 -19.62 -0.02
C ALA A 106 -14.10 -20.37 -1.17
N SER A 107 -13.60 -19.64 -2.18
CA SER A 107 -12.94 -20.17 -3.38
C SER A 107 -11.42 -20.34 -3.27
N GLY A 108 -10.80 -20.12 -2.10
CA GLY A 108 -9.36 -20.31 -1.88
C GLY A 108 -8.52 -19.02 -2.04
N LEU A 109 -7.20 -19.19 -2.18
CA LEU A 109 -6.26 -18.07 -2.36
C LEU A 109 -6.56 -17.31 -3.66
N VAL A 110 -6.47 -15.97 -3.60
CA VAL A 110 -6.66 -15.11 -4.76
C VAL A 110 -5.46 -15.18 -5.72
N ALA A 111 -4.25 -15.38 -5.17
CA ALA A 111 -3.03 -15.54 -5.94
C ALA A 111 -2.05 -16.46 -5.21
N SER A 112 -1.15 -17.10 -5.95
CA SER A 112 -0.07 -17.92 -5.37
C SER A 112 1.22 -17.12 -5.19
N LEU A 113 2.07 -17.58 -4.27
CA LEU A 113 3.43 -17.06 -4.11
C LEU A 113 4.19 -17.12 -5.45
N GLY A 114 4.83 -16.02 -5.81
CA GLY A 114 5.61 -15.90 -7.05
C GLY A 114 4.81 -15.59 -8.31
N ALA A 115 3.48 -15.53 -8.23
CA ALA A 115 2.61 -15.16 -9.34
C ALA A 115 2.69 -13.66 -9.67
N ASP A 116 2.52 -13.33 -10.95
CA ASP A 116 2.33 -11.96 -11.41
C ASP A 116 0.87 -11.57 -11.27
N VAL A 117 0.61 -10.42 -10.66
CA VAL A 117 -0.72 -9.91 -10.35
C VAL A 117 -0.84 -8.43 -10.65
N TRP A 118 -2.07 -8.00 -10.87
CA TRP A 118 -2.46 -6.60 -10.90
C TRP A 118 -3.13 -6.23 -9.59
N VAL A 119 -2.91 -5.00 -9.15
CA VAL A 119 -3.52 -4.45 -7.94
C VAL A 119 -4.42 -3.29 -8.32
N SER A 120 -5.68 -3.31 -7.88
CA SER A 120 -6.66 -2.25 -8.16
C SER A 120 -7.43 -1.81 -6.92
N TRP A 121 -8.01 -0.61 -6.97
CA TRP A 121 -8.93 -0.11 -5.96
C TRP A 121 -9.85 0.96 -6.55
N ASP A 122 -10.96 1.22 -5.86
CA ASP A 122 -11.86 2.31 -6.20
C ASP A 122 -11.23 3.67 -5.88
N ALA A 123 -11.32 4.64 -6.80
CA ALA A 123 -10.72 5.96 -6.63
C ALA A 123 -11.18 6.68 -5.35
N SER A 124 -12.41 6.44 -4.89
CA SER A 124 -12.95 7.02 -3.65
C SER A 124 -12.17 6.63 -2.39
N HIS A 125 -11.36 5.57 -2.43
CA HIS A 125 -10.49 5.14 -1.34
C HIS A 125 -9.10 5.78 -1.34
N THR A 126 -8.83 6.64 -2.30
CA THR A 126 -7.56 7.34 -2.44
C THR A 126 -7.56 8.67 -1.68
N PHE A 127 -6.41 9.06 -1.13
CA PHE A 127 -6.22 10.36 -0.49
C PHE A 127 -4.84 10.94 -0.81
N VAL A 128 -4.68 12.26 -0.66
CA VAL A 128 -3.37 12.93 -0.73
C VAL A 128 -3.04 13.58 0.60
N LEU A 129 -1.82 13.34 1.08
CA LEU A 129 -1.29 13.93 2.31
C LEU A 129 -0.95 15.42 2.11
N ALA A 130 -0.93 16.17 3.21
CA ALA A 130 -0.60 17.60 3.18
C ALA A 130 0.90 17.85 3.01
N ASP A 131 1.71 16.91 3.52
CA ASP A 131 3.15 17.02 3.59
C ASP A 131 3.81 16.70 2.25
N GLU A 132 4.97 17.31 2.04
CA GLU A 132 5.83 16.99 0.91
C GLU A 132 6.37 15.56 1.09
N PRO A 133 6.33 14.71 0.05
CA PRO A 133 6.93 13.39 0.14
C PRO A 133 8.39 13.49 0.60
N PRO A 134 8.86 12.54 1.42
CA PRO A 134 10.26 12.48 1.80
C PRO A 134 11.14 12.43 0.54
N ALA A 135 12.34 13.02 0.63
CA ALA A 135 13.21 13.24 -0.53
C ALA A 135 13.65 11.95 -1.25
N ASP A 136 13.55 10.80 -0.60
CA ASP A 136 13.84 9.47 -1.12
C ASP A 136 12.59 8.68 -1.55
N GLY A 137 11.40 9.28 -1.43
CA GLY A 137 10.12 8.68 -1.82
C GLY A 137 9.67 7.49 -0.98
N ARG A 138 10.34 7.19 0.14
CA ARG A 138 9.97 6.08 1.03
C ARG A 138 9.60 6.62 2.40
N PHE A 139 8.39 6.28 2.85
CA PHE A 139 8.10 6.32 4.28
C PHE A 139 8.69 5.04 4.87
N SER A 140 9.52 5.16 5.90
CA SER A 140 9.96 3.99 6.67
C SER A 140 8.72 3.27 7.18
N ASP A 141 8.67 1.94 7.06
CA ASP A 141 7.63 1.16 7.70
C ASP A 141 7.68 1.45 9.21
N ASP A 142 6.68 2.18 9.72
CA ASP A 142 6.43 2.34 11.16
C ASP A 142 5.89 1.01 11.71
N ALA A 143 6.73 -0.03 11.68
CA ALA A 143 6.46 -1.31 12.31
C ALA A 143 7.71 -2.19 12.45
N ASP A 144 8.84 -1.65 12.93
CA ASP A 144 9.87 -2.51 13.52
C ASP A 144 9.47 -2.95 14.95
N THR A 145 8.24 -3.43 15.09
CA THR A 145 7.77 -4.21 16.24
C THR A 145 8.68 -5.41 16.47
N GLN A 146 9.27 -5.95 15.39
CA GLN A 146 10.28 -7.01 15.49
C GLN A 146 11.60 -6.53 16.11
N ALA A 147 12.04 -5.29 15.86
CA ALA A 147 13.23 -4.74 16.51
C ALA A 147 13.02 -4.50 18.01
N LEU A 148 11.82 -4.03 18.40
CA LEU A 148 11.46 -3.89 19.81
C LEU A 148 11.31 -5.25 20.51
N ALA A 149 10.76 -6.26 19.82
CA ALA A 149 10.66 -7.62 20.36
C ALA A 149 12.02 -8.31 20.46
N ALA A 150 12.93 -8.08 19.50
CA ALA A 150 14.29 -8.60 19.54
C ALA A 150 15.08 -8.00 20.71
N GLN A 151 15.03 -6.68 20.90
CA GLN A 151 15.71 -6.01 22.02
C GLN A 151 15.14 -6.39 23.39
N ALA A 152 13.82 -6.63 23.49
CA ALA A 152 13.20 -7.09 24.73
C ALA A 152 13.62 -8.54 25.07
N ARG A 153 13.75 -9.41 24.06
CA ARG A 153 14.20 -10.79 24.24
C ARG A 153 15.67 -10.86 24.67
N GLU A 154 16.51 -9.99 24.10
CA GLU A 154 17.94 -9.93 24.41
C GLU A 154 18.19 -9.39 25.84
N ARG A 155 17.39 -8.43 26.30
CA ARG A 155 17.41 -7.98 27.71
C ARG A 155 17.00 -9.08 28.69
N MET A 156 15.92 -9.81 28.41
CA MET A 156 15.47 -10.91 29.30
C MET A 156 16.49 -12.04 29.42
N LEU A 157 17.20 -12.37 28.33
CA LEU A 157 18.24 -13.40 28.35
C LEU A 157 19.44 -12.98 29.19
N THR A 158 19.83 -11.70 29.10
CA THR A 158 20.95 -11.16 29.88
C THR A 158 20.63 -11.14 31.38
N GLU A 159 19.40 -10.78 31.77
CA GLU A 159 18.95 -10.78 33.18
C GLU A 159 18.85 -12.21 33.79
N LEU A 160 18.64 -13.23 32.95
CA LEU A 160 18.60 -14.64 33.36
C LEU A 160 19.99 -15.27 33.49
N GLU A 161 21.00 -14.75 32.79
CA GLU A 161 22.39 -15.23 32.87
C GLU A 161 23.17 -14.58 34.04
N GLU A 162 22.71 -13.44 34.57
CA GLU A 162 23.31 -12.74 35.72
C GLU A 162 22.69 -13.13 37.08
N ALA A 163 21.71 -14.05 37.12
CA ALA A 163 21.02 -14.54 38.32
C ALA A 163 21.46 -15.95 38.75
#